data_AF-A0A971PUQ9-F1
#
_entry.id   AF-A0A971PUQ9-F1
#
_cell.length_a   1.000
_cell.length_b   1.000
_cell.length_c   1.000
_cell.angle_alpha   90.00
_cell.angle_beta   90.00
_cell.angle_gamma   90.00
#
_symmetry.space_group_name_H-M   'P 1'
#
loop_
_entity.id
_entity.type
_entity.pdbx_description
1 polymer ?
#
loop_
_entity_poly.entity_id
_entity_poly.type
_entity_poly.pdbx_seq_one_letter_code
_entity_poly.pdbx_strand_id
1 'polypeptide(L)' 'MAMNLRLTDAESEALRKKAEQEGRSMQEVARAAIAQYVSERPQRLRAAIERVRAEDSELLARLSR' A
#
# COMPACT_ATOMS: atom_id res chain seq x y z
N MET A 1 -4.45 4.87 22.55
CA MET A 1 -5.90 5.13 22.46
C MET A 1 -6.56 3.93 21.77
N ALA A 2 -7.64 3.38 22.32
CA ALA A 2 -8.37 2.27 21.70
C ALA A 2 -9.59 2.81 20.95
N MET A 3 -9.65 2.56 19.65
CA MET A 3 -10.80 2.89 18.80
C MET A 3 -11.41 1.57 18.32
N ASN A 4 -12.71 1.38 18.56
CA ASN A 4 -13.43 0.19 18.10
C ASN A 4 -13.94 0.44 16.68
N LEU A 5 -13.37 -0.27 15.71
CA LEU A 5 -13.82 -0.24 14.31
C LEU A 5 -15.05 -1.13 14.17
N ARG A 6 -16.18 -0.56 13.73
CA ARG A 6 -17.37 -1.34 13.38
C ARG A 6 -17.24 -1.80 11.93
N LEU A 7 -17.03 -3.10 11.77
CA LEU A 7 -16.97 -3.76 10.47
C LEU A 7 -18.33 -4.38 10.15
N THR A 8 -18.70 -4.37 8.88
CA THR A 8 -19.75 -5.24 8.35
C THR A 8 -19.31 -6.71 8.39
N ASP A 9 -20.27 -7.63 8.26
CA ASP A 9 -19.96 -9.07 8.22
C ASP A 9 -19.06 -9.42 7.02
N ALA A 10 -19.29 -8.76 5.87
CA ALA A 10 -18.48 -8.96 4.67
C ALA A 10 -17.03 -8.48 4.86
N GLU A 11 -16.81 -7.32 5.48
CA GLU A 11 -15.48 -6.80 5.77
C GLU A 11 -14.75 -7.68 6.79
N SER A 12 -15.47 -8.18 7.81
CA SER A 12 -14.92 -9.08 8.81
C SER A 12 -14.45 -10.39 8.19
N GLU A 13 -15.24 -10.97 7.29
CA GLU A 13 -14.89 -12.20 6.59
C GLU A 13 -13.72 -12.02 5.62
N ALA A 14 -13.70 -10.91 4.87
CA ALA A 14 -12.59 -10.57 3.99
C ALA A 14 -11.27 -10.41 4.79
N LEU A 15 -11.33 -9.73 5.93
CA LEU A 15 -10.18 -9.51 6.80
C LEU A 15 -9.69 -10.82 7.43
N ARG A 16 -10.61 -11.73 7.81
CA ARG A 16 -10.28 -13.08 8.31
C ARG A 16 -9.54 -13.90 7.27
N LYS A 17 -10.07 -14.01 6.06
CA LYS A 17 -9.41 -14.74 4.96
C LYS A 17 -8.01 -14.19 4.67
N LYS A 18 -7.86 -12.88 4.69
CA LYS A 18 -6.57 -12.22 4.47
C LYS A 18 -5.57 -12.51 5.60
N ALA A 19 -6.04 -12.53 6.84
CA ALA A 19 -5.24 -12.88 8.01
C ALA A 19 -4.76 -14.34 7.97
N GLU A 20 -5.63 -15.27 7.59
CA GLU A 20 -5.29 -16.69 7.41
C GLU A 20 -4.25 -16.88 6.28
N GLN A 21 -4.43 -16.21 5.15
CA GLN A 21 -3.50 -16.26 4.02
C GLN A 21 -2.10 -15.73 4.38
N GLU A 22 -2.02 -14.69 5.21
CA GLU A 22 -0.76 -14.07 5.61
C GLU A 22 -0.15 -14.69 6.88
N GLY A 23 -0.86 -15.59 7.56
CA GLY A 23 -0.43 -16.16 8.84
C GLY A 23 -0.33 -15.11 9.96
N ARG A 24 -1.18 -14.08 9.93
CA ARG A 24 -1.16 -12.94 10.86
C ARG A 24 -2.48 -12.82 11.59
N SER A 25 -2.52 -12.05 12.69
CA SER A 25 -3.79 -11.74 13.34
C SER A 25 -4.63 -10.77 12.51
N MET A 26 -5.97 -10.90 12.58
CA MET A 26 -6.88 -9.93 11.93
C MET A 26 -6.58 -8.48 12.32
N GLN A 27 -6.20 -8.23 13.56
CA GLN A 27 -5.84 -6.90 14.05
C GLN A 27 -4.56 -6.37 13.39
N GLU A 28 -3.55 -7.21 13.16
CA GLU A 28 -2.34 -6.81 12.44
C GLU A 28 -2.63 -6.50 10.98
N VAL A 29 -3.48 -7.29 10.32
CA VAL A 29 -3.90 -7.01 8.94
C VAL A 29 -4.67 -5.69 8.89
N ALA A 30 -5.59 -5.43 9.82
CA ALA A 30 -6.30 -4.16 9.89
C ALA A 30 -5.36 -2.98 10.10
N ARG A 31 -4.39 -3.09 11.02
CA ARG A 31 -3.38 -2.06 11.26
C ARG A 31 -2.51 -1.83 10.02
N ALA A 32 -2.11 -2.90 9.33
CA ALA A 32 -1.33 -2.80 8.10
C ALA A 32 -2.13 -2.12 6.98
N ALA A 33 -3.41 -2.46 6.83
CA ALA A 33 -4.30 -1.83 5.86
C ALA A 33 -4.48 -0.33 6.14
N ILE A 34 -4.69 0.06 7.40
CA ILE A 34 -4.78 1.47 7.80
C ILE A 34 -3.45 2.18 7.51
N ALA A 35 -2.32 1.60 7.95
CA ALA A 35 -1.00 2.17 7.71
C ALA A 35 -0.72 2.35 6.22
N GLN A 36 -1.12 1.40 5.38
CA GLN A 36 -1.01 1.49 3.93
C GLN A 36 -1.94 2.58 3.36
N TYR A 37 -3.17 2.68 3.84
CA TYR A 37 -4.15 3.66 3.36
C TYR A 37 -3.74 5.09 3.68
N VAL A 38 -3.21 5.35 4.88
CA VAL A 38 -2.75 6.68 5.30
C VAL A 38 -1.34 7.00 4.82
N SER A 39 -0.63 6.02 4.25
CA SER A 39 0.74 6.22 3.78
C SER A 39 0.74 6.93 2.43
N GLU A 40 1.48 8.03 2.37
CA GLU A 40 1.80 8.72 1.11
C GLU A 40 2.92 8.05 0.32
N ARG A 41 3.42 6.90 0.78
CA ARG A 41 4.57 6.21 0.16
C ARG A 41 4.35 5.92 -1.32
N PRO A 42 3.17 5.47 -1.81
CA PRO A 42 2.94 5.28 -3.24
C PRO A 42 3.05 6.57 -4.05
N GLN A 43 2.52 7.69 -3.52
CA GLN A 43 2.57 9.00 -4.15
C GLN A 43 4.02 9.51 -4.21
N ARG A 44 4.77 9.38 -3.10
CA ARG A 44 6.20 9.73 -3.05
C ARG A 44 7.03 8.90 -4.01
N LEU A 45 6.76 7.60 -4.11
CA LEU A 45 7.43 6.72 -5.06
C LEU A 45 7.16 7.15 -6.50
N ARG A 46 5.90 7.43 -6.85
CA ARG A 46 5.54 7.93 -8.19
C ARG A 46 6.22 9.26 -8.50
N ALA A 47 6.21 10.20 -7.56
CA ALA A 47 6.87 11.48 -7.73
C ALA A 47 8.39 11.32 -7.94
N ALA A 48 9.03 10.40 -7.22
CA ALA A 48 10.44 10.10 -7.42
C ALA A 48 10.73 9.49 -8.80
N ILE A 49 9.89 8.55 -9.26
CA ILE A 49 10.00 7.93 -10.58
C ILE A 49 9.85 8.99 -11.68
N GLU A 50 8.84 9.86 -11.59
CA GLU A 50 8.65 10.93 -12.57
C GLU A 50 9.81 11.93 -12.57
N ARG A 51 10.38 12.25 -11.40
CA ARG A 51 11.56 13.09 -11.31
C ARG A 51 12.75 12.49 -12.05
N VAL A 52 13.08 11.22 -11.77
CA VAL A 52 14.18 10.51 -12.44
C VAL A 52 13.92 10.41 -13.95
N ARG A 53 12.68 10.10 -14.35
CA ARG A 53 12.31 10.04 -15.77
C ARG A 53 12.52 11.39 -16.48
N ALA A 54 12.21 12.50 -15.82
CA ALA A 54 12.41 13.83 -16.38
C ALA A 54 13.90 14.19 -16.47
N GLU A 55 14.64 13.98 -15.38
CA GLU A 55 16.07 14.29 -15.28
C GLU A 55 16.91 13.47 -16.27
N ASP A 56 16.64 12.17 -16.38
CA ASP A 56 17.40 11.25 -17.22
C ASP A 56 16.73 10.95 -18.56
N SER A 57 15.79 11.80 -19.00
CA SER A 57 14.96 11.54 -20.19
C SER A 57 15.77 11.25 -21.46
N GLU A 58 16.85 11.98 -21.69
CA GLU A 58 17.73 11.77 -22.84
C GLU A 58 18.50 10.45 -22.75
N LEU A 59 19.06 10.14 -21.57
CA LEU A 59 19.77 8.88 -21.32
C LEU A 59 18.83 7.67 -21.51
N LEU A 60 17.64 7.74 -20.92
CA LEU A 60 16.62 6.69 -21.03
C LEU A 60 16.18 6.48 -22.49
N ALA A 61 16.01 7.56 -23.28
CA ALA A 61 15.65 7.49 -24.69
C ALA A 61 16.75 6.86 -25.57
N ARG A 62 18.01 6.95 -25.15
CA ARG A 62 19.16 6.32 -25.84
C ARG A 62 19.31 4.85 -25.47
N LEU A 63 19.01 4.49 -24.22
CA LEU A 63 19.06 3.10 -23.74
C LEU A 63 17.89 2.23 -24.22
N SER A 64 16.77 2.84 -24.59
CA SER A 64 15.60 2.13 -25.13
C SER A 64 15.70 1.77 -26.61
N ARG A 65 16.83 2.06 -27.26
CA ARG A 65 17.07 1.88 -28.70
C ARG A 65 18.02 0.72 -28.95
#